data_AF-A0A534A365-F1
#
_entry.id   AF-A0A534A365-F1
#
_cell.length_a   1.000
_cell.length_b   1.000
_cell.length_c   1.000
_cell.angle_alpha   90.00
_cell.angle_beta   90.00
_cell.angle_gamma   90.00
#
_symmetry.space_group_name_H-M   'P 1'
#
loop_
_entity.id
_entity.type
_entity.pdbx_description
1 polymer ?
#
loop_
_entity_poly.entity_id
_entity_poly.type
_entity_poly.pdbx_seq_one_letter_code
_entity_poly.pdbx_strand_id
1 'polypeptide(L)'
;MSIKALEKHIEPLKPFLQTVGVTEVCINQPGLVFVEKNGDFTRHEIKILEFSFLEALANLIAEFNHKTFPHPLLSGYLPTGERIQCIMPPACEKNNVIYSIRCHSRPDMSLQDYEKTGVFDEFSAVKKDTTKETETLLKQLHIKRNIAEFLKLAMSTKKNMIISGGTGTGKTTFLNACLKLIPDTERLITVEDTREVKLAQKNKVHLLFNEDDKNITAENYSRPVYV
;
A
#
# COMPACT_ATOMS: atom_id res chain seq x y z
N MET A 1 -18.59 -23.90 0.75
CA MET A 1 -19.35 -22.77 1.33
C MET A 1 -19.84 -21.88 0.20
N SER A 2 -21.02 -21.24 0.32
CA SER A 2 -21.68 -20.59 -0.82
C SER A 2 -21.04 -19.24 -1.17
N ILE A 3 -20.82 -18.96 -2.47
CA ILE A 3 -20.45 -17.62 -3.00
C ILE A 3 -21.30 -16.51 -2.37
N LYS A 4 -22.58 -16.79 -2.06
CA LYS A 4 -23.49 -15.88 -1.36
C LYS A 4 -22.98 -15.41 0.01
N ALA A 5 -22.26 -16.27 0.74
CA ALA A 5 -21.67 -15.91 2.03
C ALA A 5 -20.55 -14.88 1.84
N LEU A 6 -19.68 -15.08 0.84
CA LEU A 6 -18.63 -14.12 0.50
C LEU A 6 -19.22 -12.79 0.04
N GLU A 7 -20.21 -12.81 -0.86
CA GLU A 7 -20.91 -11.60 -1.31
C GLU A 7 -21.50 -10.79 -0.16
N LYS A 8 -22.11 -11.46 0.83
CA LYS A 8 -22.64 -10.81 2.04
C LYS A 8 -21.54 -10.15 2.89
N HIS A 9 -20.36 -10.77 2.99
CA HIS A 9 -19.24 -10.18 3.75
C HIS A 9 -18.56 -9.02 3.02
N ILE A 10 -18.66 -8.97 1.68
CA ILE A 10 -18.16 -7.86 0.87
C ILE A 10 -19.15 -6.68 0.86
N GLU A 11 -20.43 -6.90 1.17
CA GLU A 11 -21.49 -5.88 1.15
C GLU A 11 -21.08 -4.52 1.78
N PRO A 12 -20.43 -4.47 2.96
CA PRO A 12 -20.03 -3.19 3.57
C PRO A 12 -19.01 -2.39 2.73
N LEU A 13 -18.28 -3.05 1.83
CA LEU A 13 -17.26 -2.45 0.97
C LEU A 13 -17.80 -2.08 -0.43
N LYS A 14 -18.94 -2.65 -0.85
CA LYS A 14 -19.52 -2.43 -2.18
C LYS A 14 -19.68 -0.96 -2.57
N PRO A 15 -20.13 -0.04 -1.69
CA PRO A 15 -20.25 1.37 -2.05
C PRO A 15 -18.93 1.97 -2.56
N PHE A 16 -17.79 1.56 -2.00
CA PHE A 16 -16.48 2.04 -2.42
C PHE A 16 -15.98 1.32 -3.67
N LEU A 17 -16.12 -0.01 -3.71
CA LEU A 17 -15.67 -0.84 -4.84
C LEU A 17 -16.37 -0.46 -6.16
N GLN A 18 -17.64 -0.05 -6.09
CA GLN A 18 -18.44 0.35 -7.25
C GLN A 18 -18.36 1.85 -7.58
N THR A 19 -17.62 2.64 -6.79
CA THR A 19 -17.51 4.08 -7.03
C THR A 19 -16.56 4.35 -8.20
N VAL A 20 -17.06 5.10 -9.19
CA VAL A 20 -16.26 5.54 -10.35
C VAL A 20 -15.05 6.37 -9.88
N GLY A 21 -13.88 5.99 -10.41
CA GLY A 21 -12.59 6.63 -10.11
C GLY A 21 -11.87 6.10 -8.87
N VAL A 22 -12.48 5.22 -8.07
CA VAL A 22 -11.78 4.56 -6.95
C VAL A 22 -10.80 3.53 -7.51
N THR A 23 -9.52 3.63 -7.15
CA THR A 23 -8.46 2.74 -7.63
C THR A 23 -8.12 1.64 -6.64
N GLU A 24 -8.22 1.94 -5.34
CA GLU A 24 -7.87 1.02 -4.28
C GLU A 24 -8.80 1.17 -3.06
N VAL A 25 -9.17 0.05 -2.44
CA VAL A 25 -9.82 0.01 -1.12
C VAL A 25 -8.95 -0.82 -0.19
N CYS A 26 -8.55 -0.23 0.93
CA CYS A 26 -7.63 -0.84 1.88
C CYS A 26 -8.24 -0.91 3.27
N ILE A 27 -7.88 -1.95 4.02
CA ILE A 27 -8.20 -2.09 5.42
C ILE A 27 -6.88 -2.39 6.10
N ASN A 28 -6.38 -1.48 6.93
CA ASN A 28 -5.08 -1.69 7.60
C ASN A 28 -5.24 -2.06 9.09
N GLN A 29 -6.43 -1.87 9.63
CA GLN A 29 -6.81 -2.23 10.99
C GLN A 29 -8.34 -2.43 11.05
N PRO A 30 -8.86 -3.19 12.02
CA PRO A 30 -10.29 -3.38 12.22
C PRO A 30 -11.07 -2.05 12.27
N GLY A 31 -12.20 -2.02 11.58
CA GLY A 31 -13.14 -0.90 11.56
C GLY A 31 -12.72 0.31 10.73
N LEU A 32 -11.52 0.33 10.13
CA LEU A 32 -11.01 1.48 9.41
C LEU A 32 -10.65 1.15 7.96
N VAL A 33 -11.36 1.80 7.03
CA VAL A 33 -11.18 1.64 5.59
C VAL A 33 -10.55 2.89 5.00
N PHE A 34 -9.58 2.70 4.11
CA PHE A 34 -8.94 3.74 3.32
C PHE A 34 -9.31 3.53 1.85
N VAL A 35 -9.74 4.59 1.17
CA VAL A 35 -10.19 4.53 -0.22
C VAL A 35 -9.37 5.51 -1.04
N GLU A 36 -8.62 4.99 -2.01
CA GLU A 36 -7.84 5.77 -2.95
C GLU A 36 -8.72 6.21 -4.13
N LYS A 37 -8.74 7.50 -4.41
CA LYS A 37 -9.35 8.08 -5.60
C LYS A 37 -8.45 9.19 -6.12
N ASN A 38 -8.04 9.09 -7.38
CA ASN A 38 -7.15 10.06 -8.04
C ASN A 38 -5.83 10.33 -7.28
N GLY A 39 -5.29 9.32 -6.59
CA GLY A 39 -4.05 9.41 -5.82
C GLY A 39 -4.22 9.89 -4.37
N ASP A 40 -5.42 10.29 -3.96
CA ASP A 40 -5.72 10.72 -2.59
C ASP A 40 -6.44 9.62 -1.82
N PHE A 41 -6.03 9.39 -0.57
CA PHE A 41 -6.69 8.46 0.35
C PHE A 41 -7.70 9.19 1.25
N THR A 42 -8.94 8.70 1.24
CA THR A 42 -9.98 9.10 2.20
C THR A 42 -10.21 8.00 3.23
N ARG A 43 -10.55 8.38 4.46
CA ARG A 43 -10.70 7.47 5.59
C ARG A 43 -12.18 7.32 5.97
N HIS A 44 -12.63 6.08 6.14
CA HIS A 44 -14.01 5.73 6.46
C HIS A 44 -14.06 4.75 7.63
N GLU A 45 -14.93 5.01 8.60
CA GLU A 45 -15.14 4.13 9.75
C GLU A 45 -16.32 3.19 9.47
N ILE A 46 -16.05 1.88 9.48
CA ILE A 46 -17.06 0.85 9.19
C ILE A 46 -17.01 -0.19 10.32
N LYS A 47 -17.79 0.06 11.38
CA LYS A 47 -17.71 -0.68 12.64
C LYS A 47 -17.87 -2.20 12.51
N ILE A 48 -18.64 -2.68 11.53
CA ILE A 48 -18.85 -4.13 11.33
C ILE A 48 -17.57 -4.87 10.90
N LEU A 49 -16.58 -4.17 10.35
CA LEU A 49 -15.31 -4.73 9.89
C LEU A 49 -14.34 -4.97 11.05
N GLU A 50 -14.82 -5.58 12.14
CA GLU A 50 -14.01 -5.97 13.29
C GLU A 50 -13.08 -7.15 12.94
N PHE A 51 -12.11 -7.45 13.81
CA PHE A 51 -11.10 -8.49 13.55
C PHE A 51 -11.71 -9.85 13.16
N SER A 52 -12.72 -10.32 13.90
CA SER A 52 -13.39 -11.59 13.62
C SER A 52 -14.14 -11.61 12.28
N PHE A 53 -14.72 -10.47 11.88
CA PHE A 53 -15.38 -10.33 10.59
C PHE A 53 -14.35 -10.41 9.45
N LEU A 54 -13.22 -9.71 9.62
CA LEU A 54 -12.14 -9.71 8.66
C LEU A 54 -11.49 -11.09 8.55
N GLU A 55 -11.27 -11.79 9.67
CA GLU A 55 -10.76 -13.17 9.65
C GLU A 55 -11.72 -14.12 8.92
N ALA A 56 -13.03 -14.01 9.17
CA ALA A 56 -14.04 -14.79 8.45
C ALA A 56 -14.03 -14.47 6.94
N LEU A 57 -13.90 -13.19 6.58
CA LEU A 57 -13.79 -12.75 5.18
C LEU A 57 -12.54 -13.36 4.51
N ALA A 58 -11.39 -13.41 5.19
CA ALA A 58 -10.17 -13.99 4.65
C ALA A 58 -10.35 -15.48 4.31
N ASN A 59 -10.97 -16.24 5.22
CA ASN A 59 -11.28 -17.66 5.01
C ASN A 59 -12.22 -17.86 3.81
N LEU A 60 -13.26 -17.04 3.69
CA LEU A 60 -14.19 -17.08 2.55
C LEU A 60 -13.50 -16.77 1.22
N ILE A 61 -12.59 -15.79 1.19
CA ILE A 61 -11.80 -15.45 0.00
C ILE A 61 -10.86 -16.60 -0.37
N ALA A 62 -10.19 -17.20 0.60
CA ALA A 62 -9.28 -18.31 0.35
C ALA A 62 -10.02 -19.52 -0.25
N GLU A 63 -11.18 -19.86 0.32
CA GLU A 63 -12.03 -20.93 -0.20
C GLU A 63 -12.51 -20.63 -1.63
N PHE A 64 -12.99 -19.42 -1.89
CA PHE A 64 -13.41 -18.99 -3.24
C PHE A 64 -12.29 -19.10 -4.27
N ASN A 65 -11.05 -18.79 -3.86
CA ASN A 65 -9.87 -18.88 -4.72
C ASN A 65 -9.23 -20.28 -4.75
N HIS A 66 -9.86 -21.29 -4.14
CA HIS A 66 -9.34 -22.67 -4.03
C HIS A 66 -7.93 -22.74 -3.42
N LYS A 67 -7.65 -21.86 -2.46
CA LYS A 67 -6.35 -21.81 -1.77
C LYS A 67 -6.46 -22.42 -0.38
N THR A 68 -5.47 -23.25 -0.06
CA THR A 68 -5.24 -23.67 1.33
C THR A 68 -4.73 -22.46 2.10
N PHE A 69 -5.35 -22.14 3.24
CA PHE A 69 -5.08 -20.93 4.00
C PHE A 69 -4.41 -21.16 5.38
N PRO A 70 -3.31 -21.93 5.48
CA PRO A 70 -2.52 -21.99 6.71
C PRO A 70 -1.45 -20.89 6.78
N HIS A 71 -1.41 -19.99 5.79
CA HIS A 71 -0.36 -19.00 5.61
C HIS A 71 -0.87 -17.58 5.82
N PRO A 72 -0.03 -16.66 6.32
CA PRO A 72 -0.46 -15.31 6.63
C PRO A 72 -0.66 -14.44 5.39
N LEU A 73 -0.37 -14.92 4.18
CA LEU A 73 -0.47 -14.17 2.93
C LEU A 73 -1.45 -14.85 1.98
N LEU A 74 -2.45 -14.12 1.50
CA LEU A 74 -3.42 -14.58 0.53
C LEU A 74 -3.57 -13.55 -0.59
N SER A 75 -3.21 -13.96 -1.80
CA SER A 75 -3.56 -13.25 -3.03
C SER A 75 -4.74 -13.95 -3.71
N GLY A 76 -5.67 -13.19 -4.28
CA GLY A 76 -6.79 -13.79 -5.01
C GLY A 76 -7.64 -12.75 -5.72
N TYR A 77 -8.87 -13.16 -6.02
CA TYR A 77 -9.89 -12.35 -6.65
C TYR A 77 -11.18 -12.35 -5.84
N LEU A 78 -11.95 -11.26 -5.94
CA LEU A 78 -13.34 -11.21 -5.51
C LEU A 78 -14.26 -11.79 -6.60
N PRO A 79 -15.51 -12.15 -6.28
CA PRO A 79 -16.47 -12.67 -7.29
C PRO A 79 -16.73 -11.72 -8.45
N THR A 80 -16.62 -10.41 -8.21
CA THR A 80 -16.75 -9.33 -9.19
C THR A 80 -15.46 -9.06 -9.98
N GLY A 81 -14.40 -9.82 -9.69
CA GLY A 81 -13.14 -9.85 -10.43
C GLY A 81 -12.00 -9.06 -9.80
N GLU A 82 -12.26 -8.16 -8.83
CA GLU A 82 -11.23 -7.30 -8.21
C GLU A 82 -10.09 -8.14 -7.63
N ARG A 83 -8.86 -7.67 -7.81
CA ARG A 83 -7.70 -8.32 -7.19
C ARG A 83 -7.68 -7.97 -5.71
N ILE A 84 -7.46 -8.97 -4.88
CA ILE A 84 -7.39 -8.81 -3.43
C ILE A 84 -6.10 -9.41 -2.88
N GLN A 85 -5.46 -8.66 -1.99
CA GLN A 85 -4.38 -9.12 -1.13
C GLN A 85 -4.88 -9.07 0.31
N CYS A 86 -4.59 -10.14 1.05
CA CYS A 86 -4.91 -10.29 2.46
C CYS A 86 -3.64 -10.69 3.21
N ILE A 87 -3.37 -10.01 4.34
CA ILE A 87 -2.27 -10.33 5.24
C ILE A 87 -2.85 -10.53 6.65
N MET A 88 -2.45 -11.62 7.30
CA MET A 88 -2.90 -12.01 8.63
C MET A 88 -1.72 -12.23 9.59
N PRO A 89 -1.96 -12.32 10.90
CA PRO A 89 -0.96 -12.77 11.84
C PRO A 89 -0.42 -14.15 11.46
N PRO A 90 0.89 -14.42 11.65
CA PRO A 90 1.88 -13.57 12.32
C PRO A 90 2.59 -12.55 11.42
N ALA A 91 2.29 -12.46 10.11
CA ALA A 91 2.99 -11.52 9.20
C ALA A 91 2.57 -10.05 9.40
N CYS A 92 1.63 -9.78 10.29
CA CYS A 92 1.26 -8.47 10.77
C CYS A 92 0.88 -8.53 12.25
N GLU A 93 0.48 -7.38 12.82
CA GLU A 93 0.06 -7.29 14.22
C GLU A 93 -1.11 -8.25 14.55
N LYS A 94 -1.05 -8.89 15.73
CA LYS A 94 -1.91 -10.01 16.17
C LYS A 94 -3.42 -9.80 16.02
N ASN A 95 -3.90 -8.56 16.11
CA ASN A 95 -5.33 -8.23 16.05
C ASN A 95 -5.71 -7.48 14.77
N ASN A 96 -4.88 -7.55 13.73
CA ASN A 96 -5.15 -6.94 12.44
C ASN A 96 -5.26 -8.02 11.36
N VAL A 97 -6.14 -7.77 10.41
CA VAL A 97 -6.13 -8.42 9.09
C VAL A 97 -6.08 -7.28 8.09
N ILE A 98 -5.06 -7.30 7.23
CA ILE A 98 -4.81 -6.24 6.27
C ILE A 98 -5.39 -6.66 4.92
N TYR A 99 -6.12 -5.76 4.28
CA TYR A 99 -6.60 -5.93 2.92
C TYR A 99 -6.13 -4.81 2.01
N SER A 100 -5.82 -5.18 0.77
CA SER A 100 -5.69 -4.27 -0.37
C SER A 100 -6.51 -4.83 -1.52
N ILE A 101 -7.53 -4.08 -1.95
CA ILE A 101 -8.43 -4.45 -3.04
C ILE A 101 -8.23 -3.45 -4.17
N ARG A 102 -7.77 -3.95 -5.32
CA ARG A 102 -7.57 -3.13 -6.52
C ARG A 102 -8.83 -3.15 -7.36
N CYS A 103 -9.40 -1.96 -7.56
CA CYS A 103 -10.67 -1.77 -8.27
C CYS A 103 -10.44 -1.65 -9.78
N HIS A 104 -11.43 -2.05 -10.59
CA HIS A 104 -11.42 -1.99 -12.05
C HIS A 104 -11.81 -0.60 -12.58
N SER A 105 -11.18 0.46 -12.09
CA SER A 105 -11.58 1.83 -12.39
C SER A 105 -11.08 2.40 -13.71
N ARG A 106 -10.56 1.56 -14.60
CA ARG A 106 -10.31 2.00 -15.98
C ARG A 106 -11.44 1.45 -16.85
N PRO A 107 -12.33 2.32 -17.37
CA PRO A 107 -13.17 1.94 -18.49
C PRO A 107 -12.28 1.38 -19.60
N ASP A 108 -12.85 0.57 -20.49
CA ASP A 108 -12.22 0.27 -21.78
C ASP A 108 -12.14 1.58 -22.57
N MET A 109 -11.09 2.36 -22.32
CA MET A 109 -10.89 3.70 -22.85
C MET A 109 -10.13 3.59 -24.16
N SER A 110 -10.72 4.13 -25.22
CA SER A 110 -10.00 4.33 -26.48
C SER A 110 -8.97 5.44 -26.34
N LEU A 111 -7.99 5.50 -27.25
CA LEU A 111 -7.06 6.64 -27.32
C LEU A 111 -7.80 7.97 -27.48
N GLN A 112 -8.91 8.00 -28.22
CA GLN A 112 -9.73 9.20 -28.36
C GLN A 112 -10.38 9.63 -27.03
N ASP A 113 -10.70 8.69 -26.14
CA ASP A 113 -11.25 9.03 -24.83
C ASP A 113 -10.18 9.63 -23.93
N TYR A 114 -8.93 9.18 -24.02
CA TYR A 114 -7.79 9.83 -23.37
C TYR A 114 -7.49 11.22 -23.96
N GLU A 115 -7.61 11.42 -25.27
CA GLU A 115 -7.51 12.76 -25.87
C GLU A 115 -8.56 13.71 -25.28
N LYS A 116 -9.82 13.25 -25.17
CA LYS A 116 -10.90 14.06 -24.58
C LYS A 116 -10.73 14.36 -23.10
N THR A 117 -9.99 13.53 -22.35
CA THR A 117 -9.70 13.85 -20.94
C THR A 117 -8.65 14.96 -20.79
N GLY A 118 -8.02 15.39 -21.90
CA GLY A 118 -6.95 16.38 -21.89
C GLY A 118 -5.65 15.84 -21.29
N VAL A 119 -5.53 14.52 -21.05
CA VAL A 119 -4.31 13.95 -20.47
C VAL A 119 -3.09 14.22 -21.34
N PHE A 120 -3.29 14.28 -22.67
CA PHE A 120 -2.24 14.59 -23.63
C PHE A 120 -1.91 16.09 -23.73
N ASP A 121 -2.77 16.97 -23.22
CA ASP A 121 -2.48 18.41 -23.16
C ASP A 121 -1.46 18.73 -22.05
N GLU A 122 -1.43 17.92 -20.99
CA GLU A 122 -0.40 17.96 -19.95
C GLU A 122 0.96 17.39 -20.43
N PHE A 123 0.96 16.60 -21.52
CA PHE A 123 2.20 16.13 -22.14
C PHE A 123 2.88 17.28 -22.88
N SER A 124 3.69 18.04 -22.14
CA SER A 124 4.65 18.93 -22.78
C SER A 124 5.78 18.10 -23.39
N ALA A 125 5.97 18.22 -24.72
CA ALA A 125 7.17 17.76 -25.41
C ALA A 125 8.41 18.37 -24.72
N VAL A 126 9.02 17.62 -23.80
CA VAL A 126 10.22 17.96 -23.02
C VAL A 126 10.30 19.45 -22.62
N LYS A 127 9.27 20.00 -21.96
CA LYS A 127 9.44 21.28 -21.22
C LYS A 127 9.91 20.97 -19.81
N LYS A 128 11.11 21.47 -19.48
CA LYS A 128 11.74 21.51 -18.14
C LYS A 128 11.43 20.27 -17.30
N ASP A 129 12.28 19.28 -17.48
CA ASP A 129 12.45 18.12 -16.62
C ASP A 129 12.47 18.57 -15.13
N THR A 130 11.32 18.56 -14.44
CA THR A 130 11.20 18.93 -13.02
C THR A 130 12.07 18.04 -12.13
N THR A 131 12.38 16.83 -12.63
CA THR A 131 13.43 15.95 -12.12
C THR A 131 14.79 16.64 -12.12
N LYS A 132 15.19 17.34 -13.21
CA LYS A 132 16.44 18.12 -13.26
C LYS A 132 16.42 19.32 -12.32
N GLU A 133 15.29 20.01 -12.16
CA GLU A 133 15.20 21.14 -11.22
C GLU A 133 15.35 20.69 -9.77
N THR A 134 14.63 19.63 -9.39
CA THR A 134 14.73 19.01 -8.06
C THR A 134 16.14 18.49 -7.80
N GLU A 135 16.75 17.80 -8.77
CA GLU A 135 18.13 17.33 -8.68
C GLU A 135 19.13 18.48 -8.54
N THR A 136 18.91 19.58 -9.26
CA THR A 136 19.76 20.77 -9.17
C THR A 136 19.68 21.36 -7.76
N LEU A 137 18.47 21.49 -7.21
CA LEU A 137 18.29 22.00 -5.86
C LEU A 137 18.90 21.08 -4.79
N LEU A 138 18.72 19.76 -4.92
CA LEU A 138 19.37 18.77 -4.05
C LEU A 138 20.90 18.91 -4.09
N LYS A 139 21.51 19.03 -5.30
CA LYS A 139 22.95 19.26 -5.45
C LYS A 139 23.40 20.55 -4.77
N GLN A 140 22.64 21.64 -4.94
CA GLN A 140 22.95 22.92 -4.30
C GLN A 140 22.88 22.85 -2.77
N LEU A 141 21.85 22.19 -2.22
CA LEU A 141 21.71 21.98 -0.78
C LEU A 141 22.86 21.13 -0.22
N HIS A 142 23.28 20.10 -0.95
CA HIS A 142 24.42 19.28 -0.59
C HIS A 142 25.74 20.07 -0.57
N ILE A 143 26.02 20.85 -1.62
CA ILE A 143 27.22 21.72 -1.71
C ILE A 143 27.25 22.73 -0.54
N LYS A 144 26.09 23.30 -0.20
CA LYS A 144 25.93 24.24 0.92
C LYS A 144 25.94 23.55 2.30
N ARG A 145 26.06 22.22 2.36
CA ARG A 145 25.96 21.40 3.58
C ARG A 145 24.65 21.61 4.37
N ASN A 146 23.59 22.04 3.70
CA ASN A 146 22.26 22.16 4.32
C ASN A 146 21.55 20.80 4.26
N ILE A 147 22.00 19.87 5.10
CA ILE A 147 21.55 18.48 5.09
C ILE A 147 20.07 18.34 5.53
N ALA A 148 19.61 19.18 6.46
CA ALA A 148 18.23 19.13 6.91
C ALA A 148 17.24 19.43 5.77
N GLU A 149 17.46 20.51 5.01
CA GLU A 149 16.62 20.83 3.85
C GLU A 149 16.85 19.86 2.69
N PHE A 150 18.06 19.34 2.51
CA PHE A 150 18.31 18.27 1.55
C PHE A 150 17.42 17.06 1.81
N LEU A 151 17.38 16.57 3.06
CA LEU A 151 16.57 15.42 3.45
C LEU A 151 15.07 15.73 3.30
N LYS A 152 14.63 16.91 3.73
CA LYS A 152 13.23 17.33 3.59
C LYS A 152 12.78 17.36 2.12
N LEU A 153 13.60 17.93 1.24
CA LEU A 153 13.34 17.94 -0.19
C LEU A 153 13.36 16.53 -0.79
N ALA A 154 14.34 15.70 -0.43
CA ALA A 154 14.45 14.33 -0.93
C ALA A 154 13.23 13.48 -0.54
N MET A 155 12.77 13.58 0.71
CA MET A 155 11.61 12.86 1.22
C MET A 155 10.30 13.34 0.58
N SER A 156 10.07 14.67 0.53
CA SER A 156 8.85 15.23 -0.07
C SER A 156 8.76 15.01 -1.59
N THR A 157 9.89 14.84 -2.27
CA THR A 157 9.96 14.49 -3.70
C THR A 157 10.11 12.99 -3.95
N LYS A 158 9.84 12.16 -2.92
CA LYS A 158 9.78 10.69 -2.99
C LYS A 158 11.05 10.05 -3.59
N LYS A 159 12.23 10.59 -3.25
CA LYS A 159 13.50 10.00 -3.69
C LYS A 159 13.77 8.68 -2.96
N ASN A 160 14.31 7.72 -3.71
CA ASN A 160 14.83 6.48 -3.12
C ASN A 160 16.07 6.81 -2.28
N MET A 161 16.06 6.39 -1.02
CA MET A 161 17.12 6.68 -0.06
C MET A 161 17.57 5.42 0.64
N ILE A 162 18.88 5.31 0.88
CA ILE A 162 19.49 4.24 1.66
C ILE A 162 20.23 4.89 2.83
N ILE A 163 19.95 4.43 4.05
CA ILE A 163 20.67 4.84 5.27
C ILE A 163 21.67 3.73 5.61
N SER A 164 22.95 4.03 5.48
CA SER A 164 24.05 3.07 5.72
C SER A 164 24.90 3.49 6.93
N GLY A 165 25.56 2.51 7.55
CA GLY A 165 26.39 2.70 8.75
C GLY A 165 26.56 1.38 9.53
N GLY A 166 27.59 1.31 10.39
CA GLY A 166 27.86 0.14 11.22
C GLY A 166 26.72 -0.25 12.17
N THR A 167 26.81 -1.42 12.79
CA THR A 167 25.86 -1.83 13.83
C THR A 167 25.92 -0.87 15.01
N GLY A 168 24.76 -0.49 15.56
CA GLY A 168 24.70 0.43 16.72
C GLY A 168 24.91 1.92 16.41
N THR A 169 25.11 2.33 15.15
CA THR A 169 25.37 3.75 14.81
C THR A 169 24.11 4.62 14.76
N GLY A 170 22.96 4.13 15.22
CA GLY A 170 21.71 4.90 15.27
C GLY A 170 20.95 5.03 13.94
N LYS A 171 21.15 4.11 12.98
CA LYS A 171 20.44 4.12 11.68
C LYS A 171 18.92 4.18 11.84
N THR A 172 18.35 3.30 12.65
CA THR A 172 16.90 3.27 12.88
C THR A 172 16.40 4.53 13.58
N THR A 173 17.19 5.09 14.50
CA THR A 173 16.89 6.37 15.15
C THR A 173 16.83 7.50 14.12
N PHE A 174 17.79 7.56 13.20
CA PHE A 174 17.80 8.54 12.12
C PHE A 174 16.64 8.35 11.13
N LEU A 175 16.36 7.10 10.73
CA LEU A 175 15.19 6.77 9.90
C LEU A 175 13.89 7.26 10.55
N ASN A 176 13.70 6.98 11.85
CA ASN A 176 12.53 7.42 12.61
C ASN A 176 12.40 8.95 12.70
N ALA A 177 13.50 9.70 12.64
CA ALA A 177 13.46 11.16 12.54
C ALA A 177 13.01 11.60 11.13
N CYS A 178 13.55 11.00 10.08
CA CYS A 178 13.20 11.30 8.69
C CYS A 178 11.74 10.98 8.36
N LEU A 179 11.19 9.88 8.88
CA LEU A 179 9.80 9.46 8.63
C LEU A 179 8.76 10.49 9.11
N LYS A 180 9.11 11.35 10.07
CA LYS A 180 8.27 12.47 10.52
C LYS A 180 8.13 13.59 9.49
N LEU A 181 8.98 13.60 8.46
CA LEU A 181 8.92 14.57 7.37
C LEU A 181 7.95 14.14 6.26
N ILE A 182 7.48 12.88 6.27
CA ILE A 182 6.52 12.38 5.30
C ILE A 182 5.12 12.91 5.65
N PRO A 183 4.36 13.47 4.69
CA PRO A 183 2.99 13.91 4.93
C PRO A 183 2.09 12.83 5.54
N ASP A 184 1.17 13.23 6.41
CA ASP A 184 0.22 12.30 7.07
C ASP A 184 -0.79 11.65 6.12
N THR A 185 -0.89 12.18 4.89
CA THR A 185 -1.76 11.68 3.81
C THR A 185 -1.16 10.46 3.09
N GLU A 186 0.15 10.23 3.21
CA GLU A 186 0.83 9.12 2.54
C GLU A 186 0.50 7.78 3.21
N ARG A 187 0.33 6.75 2.38
CA ARG A 187 0.24 5.37 2.84
C ARG A 187 1.64 4.80 3.02
N LEU A 188 1.94 4.29 4.21
CA LEU A 188 3.27 3.75 4.51
C LEU A 188 3.22 2.28 4.91
N ILE A 189 4.14 1.48 4.37
CA ILE A 189 4.29 0.07 4.68
C ILE A 189 5.71 -0.14 5.19
N THR A 190 5.86 -0.75 6.37
CA THR A 190 7.17 -1.21 6.85
C THR A 190 7.26 -2.73 6.75
N VAL A 191 8.48 -3.22 6.51
CA VAL A 191 8.82 -4.64 6.56
C VAL A 191 10.00 -4.75 7.51
N GLU A 192 9.80 -5.46 8.62
CA GLU A 192 10.77 -5.54 9.71
C GLU A 192 10.79 -6.96 10.28
N ASP A 193 11.94 -7.39 10.77
CA ASP A 193 12.03 -8.59 11.62
C ASP A 193 11.58 -8.24 13.05
N THR A 194 12.28 -7.30 13.67
CA THR A 194 11.88 -6.71 14.96
C THR A 194 11.33 -5.30 14.77
N ARG A 195 10.22 -4.99 15.44
CA ARG A 195 9.56 -3.67 15.37
C ARG A 195 10.41 -2.58 16.02
N GLU A 196 10.98 -1.71 15.19
CA GLU A 196 11.71 -0.51 15.64
C GLU A 196 11.20 0.78 14.98
N VAL A 197 10.62 0.68 13.78
CA VAL A 197 10.15 1.81 12.98
C VAL A 197 8.82 2.34 13.51
N LYS A 198 8.78 3.64 13.76
CA LYS A 198 7.66 4.38 14.33
C LYS A 198 7.06 5.30 13.28
N LEU A 199 5.83 4.98 12.86
CA LEU A 199 5.06 5.77 11.90
C LEU A 199 3.96 6.57 12.60
N ALA A 200 3.83 7.85 12.26
CA ALA A 200 2.77 8.74 12.76
C ALA A 200 1.48 8.61 11.94
N GLN A 201 1.63 8.29 10.66
CA GLN A 201 0.59 8.16 9.65
C GLN A 201 -0.51 7.21 10.13
N LYS A 202 -1.75 7.53 9.76
CA LYS A 202 -2.92 6.68 10.05
C LYS A 202 -3.06 5.56 9.02
N ASN A 203 -2.79 5.86 7.75
CA ASN A 203 -2.77 4.89 6.66
C ASN A 203 -1.43 4.15 6.66
N LYS A 204 -1.26 3.19 7.57
CA LYS A 204 0.01 2.46 7.70
C LYS A 204 -0.19 0.97 7.88
N VAL A 205 0.81 0.21 7.46
CA VAL A 205 0.90 -1.24 7.64
C VAL A 205 2.28 -1.60 8.17
N HIS A 206 2.33 -2.51 9.13
CA HIS A 206 3.55 -3.08 9.65
C HIS A 206 3.59 -4.57 9.32
N LEU A 207 4.50 -4.95 8.43
CA LEU A 207 4.73 -6.33 8.04
C LEU A 207 5.91 -6.88 8.83
N LEU A 208 5.73 -8.12 9.30
CA LEU A 208 6.70 -8.87 10.07
C LEU A 208 7.22 -10.04 9.24
N PHE A 209 8.53 -10.24 9.26
CA PHE A 209 9.17 -11.38 8.65
C PHE A 209 10.11 -12.03 9.66
N ASN A 210 9.97 -13.34 9.88
CA ASN A 210 10.88 -14.10 10.72
C ASN A 210 11.58 -15.15 9.85
N GLU A 211 12.92 -15.16 9.85
CA GLU A 211 13.72 -16.12 9.08
C GLU A 211 13.48 -17.58 9.50
N ASP A 212 13.09 -17.81 10.76
CA ASP A 212 12.76 -19.15 11.26
C ASP A 212 11.40 -19.65 10.75
N ASP A 213 10.50 -18.74 10.33
CA ASP A 213 9.22 -19.07 9.69
C ASP A 213 9.42 -19.26 8.18
N LYS A 214 9.98 -20.41 7.79
CA LYS A 214 10.19 -20.84 6.38
C LYS A 214 8.93 -20.85 5.49
N ASN A 215 7.76 -20.53 6.04
CA ASN A 215 6.48 -20.44 5.36
C ASN A 215 6.13 -19.02 4.86
N ILE A 216 6.96 -18.01 5.14
CA ILE A 216 6.73 -16.59 4.79
C ILE A 216 7.84 -16.06 3.86
N THR A 217 8.29 -16.85 2.88
CA THR A 217 9.20 -16.35 1.83
C THR A 217 8.45 -16.09 0.52
N ALA A 218 8.80 -15.01 -0.19
CA ALA A 218 8.23 -14.64 -1.49
C ALA A 218 8.38 -15.76 -2.55
N GLU A 219 9.38 -16.64 -2.39
CA GLU A 219 9.67 -17.76 -3.31
C GLU A 219 8.52 -18.76 -3.46
N ASN A 220 7.68 -18.93 -2.45
CA ASN A 220 6.50 -19.82 -2.53
C ASN A 220 5.27 -19.16 -3.18
N TYR A 221 5.31 -17.85 -3.46
CA TYR A 221 4.14 -17.07 -3.89
C TYR A 221 4.35 -16.30 -5.20
N SER A 222 5.57 -16.24 -5.72
CA SER A 222 5.88 -15.79 -7.06
C SER A 222 6.24 -16.97 -7.95
N ARG A 223 5.24 -17.61 -8.56
CA ARG A 223 5.48 -18.11 -9.93
C ARG A 223 5.44 -16.87 -10.83
N PRO A 224 6.57 -16.43 -11.40
CA PRO A 224 6.51 -15.40 -12.43
C PRO A 224 5.63 -15.92 -13.57
N VAL A 225 4.49 -15.28 -13.78
CA VAL A 225 3.84 -15.33 -15.09
C VAL A 225 4.70 -14.44 -15.97
N TYR A 226 5.66 -15.06 -16.66
CA TYR A 226 6.25 -14.44 -17.84
C TYR A 226 5.13 -14.34 -18.88
N VAL A 227 4.72 -13.12 -19.18
CA VAL A 227 4.17 -12.77 -20.50
C VAL A 227 5.27 -12.05 -21.25
#